data_AF-A0A1B7TAP2-F1
#
_entry.id   AF-A0A1B7TAP2-F1
#
_cell.length_a   1.000
_cell.length_b   1.000
_cell.length_c   1.000
_cell.angle_alpha   90.00
_cell.angle_beta   90.00
_cell.angle_gamma   90.00
#
_symmetry.space_group_name_H-M   'P 1'
#
loop_
_entity.id
_entity.type
_entity.pdbx_description
1 polymer ?
#
loop_
_entity_poly.entity_id
_entity_poly.type
_entity_poly.pdbx_seq_one_letter_code
_entity_poly.pdbx_strand_id
1 'polypeptide(L)'
;DYIKVPEQGHPYSIVLGDLPANSRVETQIKLQINIEPAPVQNIIHLSTNGIPRRKYMLQKPVHQWKENLLQHVLFLETHIIKTSDKKRASVCDKCCKREERRFSRRKSGNTDADLWAVNDSKEALIFNTKQLCVLNNSNVDLKSQKSLKNVTIPCRFVCYCRHHKETIGFKIVVLLKNCLGDILAKKTSQPLKIIN
;
A
#
# COMPACT_ATOMS: atom_id res chain seq x y z
N ASP A 1 11.16 13.09 -0.65
CA ASP A 1 10.08 13.07 -1.66
C ASP A 1 10.17 11.77 -2.44
N TYR A 2 9.21 10.85 -2.23
CA TYR A 2 9.20 9.51 -2.84
C TYR A 2 9.16 9.55 -4.37
N ILE A 3 8.72 10.68 -4.96
CA ILE A 3 8.69 10.87 -6.41
C ILE A 3 10.12 10.88 -6.97
N LYS A 4 11.07 11.47 -6.26
CA LYS A 4 12.48 11.65 -6.69
C LYS A 4 13.35 10.41 -6.49
N VAL A 5 12.91 9.44 -5.71
CA VAL A 5 13.64 8.19 -5.47
C VAL A 5 13.74 7.41 -6.79
N PRO A 6 14.92 6.95 -7.23
CA PRO A 6 15.04 6.14 -8.44
C PRO A 6 14.36 4.77 -8.27
N GLU A 7 13.90 4.14 -9.35
CA GLU A 7 13.39 2.75 -9.29
C GLU A 7 14.52 1.71 -9.34
N GLN A 8 15.69 2.09 -9.84
CA GLN A 8 16.87 1.23 -9.99
C GLN A 8 17.93 1.56 -8.93
N GLY A 9 18.93 0.68 -8.78
CA GLY A 9 20.04 0.85 -7.85
C GLY A 9 19.73 0.44 -6.41
N HIS A 10 18.61 -0.26 -6.20
CA HIS A 10 18.20 -0.81 -4.91
C HIS A 10 18.55 -2.30 -4.80
N PRO A 11 18.72 -2.85 -3.57
CA PRO A 11 19.04 -4.27 -3.39
C PRO A 11 17.94 -5.22 -3.86
N TYR A 12 16.68 -4.76 -3.91
CA TYR A 12 15.56 -5.53 -4.45
C TYR A 12 14.88 -4.81 -5.62
N SER A 13 14.29 -5.60 -6.50
CA SER A 13 13.37 -5.23 -7.55
C SER A 13 11.96 -5.65 -7.18
N ILE A 14 10.98 -4.80 -7.50
CA ILE A 14 9.55 -5.11 -7.32
C ILE A 14 8.90 -5.26 -8.70
N VAL A 15 8.20 -6.38 -8.87
CA VAL A 15 7.28 -6.62 -9.99
C VAL A 15 5.86 -6.63 -9.46
N LEU A 16 5.05 -5.67 -9.91
CA LEU A 16 3.62 -5.64 -9.59
C LEU A 16 2.88 -6.61 -10.51
N GLY A 17 1.95 -7.38 -9.97
CA GLY A 17 1.05 -8.21 -10.78
C GLY A 17 0.03 -7.36 -11.55
N ASP A 18 -0.83 -8.05 -12.30
CA ASP A 18 -1.78 -7.37 -13.19
C ASP A 18 -2.80 -6.55 -12.41
N LEU A 19 -2.79 -5.25 -12.70
CA LEU A 19 -3.75 -4.28 -12.20
C LEU A 19 -4.70 -3.89 -13.35
N PRO A 20 -6.01 -3.74 -13.08
CA PRO A 20 -6.95 -3.39 -14.13
C PRO A 20 -6.70 -1.95 -14.61
N ALA A 21 -6.74 -1.74 -15.92
CA ALA A 21 -6.61 -0.41 -16.51
C ALA A 21 -7.72 0.56 -16.05
N ASN A 22 -8.91 0.02 -15.75
CA ASN A 22 -10.06 0.76 -15.24
C ASN A 22 -10.63 0.06 -14.01
N SER A 23 -11.01 0.82 -12.98
CA SER A 23 -11.72 0.29 -11.81
C SER A 23 -12.68 1.33 -11.25
N ARG A 24 -13.74 0.89 -10.57
CA ARG A 24 -14.62 1.80 -9.84
C ARG A 24 -14.03 2.09 -8.46
N VAL A 25 -14.29 3.29 -7.95
CA VAL A 25 -13.99 3.67 -6.57
C VAL A 25 -14.61 2.64 -5.63
N GLU A 26 -13.91 2.35 -4.54
CA GLU A 26 -14.29 1.35 -3.54
C GLU A 26 -14.33 -0.11 -3.99
N THR A 27 -14.18 -0.39 -5.29
CA THR A 27 -14.04 -1.75 -5.78
C THR A 27 -12.74 -2.33 -5.22
N GLN A 28 -12.84 -3.52 -4.62
CA GLN A 28 -11.68 -4.22 -4.10
C GLN A 28 -10.84 -4.73 -5.26
N ILE A 29 -9.56 -4.36 -5.26
CA ILE A 29 -8.53 -4.86 -6.15
C ILE A 29 -7.48 -5.62 -5.36
N LYS A 30 -6.68 -6.44 -6.04
CA LYS A 30 -5.58 -7.20 -5.44
C LYS A 30 -4.27 -6.55 -5.87
N LEU A 31 -3.54 -5.93 -4.94
CA LEU A 31 -2.18 -5.47 -5.19
C LEU A 31 -1.22 -6.65 -4.97
N GLN A 32 -0.81 -7.27 -6.06
CA GLN A 32 0.18 -8.34 -6.05
C GLN A 32 1.58 -7.74 -6.18
N ILE A 33 2.48 -8.13 -5.29
CA ILE A 33 3.85 -7.62 -5.23
C ILE A 33 4.77 -8.82 -5.20
N ASN A 34 5.64 -8.94 -6.19
CA ASN A 34 6.74 -9.91 -6.23
C ASN A 34 8.05 -9.16 -5.97
N ILE A 35 8.91 -9.73 -5.13
CA ILE A 35 10.18 -9.14 -4.70
C ILE A 35 11.32 -10.08 -5.12
N GLU A 36 12.26 -9.54 -5.86
CA GLU A 36 13.41 -10.26 -6.42
C GLU A 36 14.73 -9.51 -6.16
N PRO A 37 15.81 -10.17 -5.72
CA PRO A 37 15.83 -11.55 -5.22
C PRO A 37 14.97 -11.73 -3.96
N ALA A 38 14.68 -12.97 -3.58
CA ALA A 38 13.89 -13.25 -2.38
C ALA A 38 14.50 -12.56 -1.15
N PRO A 39 13.76 -11.68 -0.46
CA PRO A 39 14.25 -11.06 0.75
C PRO A 39 14.38 -12.10 1.87
N VAL A 40 15.31 -11.88 2.80
CA VAL A 40 15.44 -12.75 3.99
C VAL A 40 14.24 -12.63 4.92
N GLN A 41 13.57 -11.48 4.90
CA GLN A 41 12.36 -11.19 5.67
C GLN A 41 11.17 -12.02 5.19
N ASN A 42 10.26 -12.32 6.12
CA ASN A 42 9.06 -13.13 5.86
C ASN A 42 7.75 -12.36 6.09
N ILE A 43 7.84 -11.12 6.57
CA ILE A 43 6.69 -10.32 6.98
C ILE A 43 6.78 -8.96 6.32
N ILE A 44 5.65 -8.48 5.79
CA ILE A 44 5.44 -7.10 5.39
C ILE A 44 4.53 -6.41 6.41
N HIS A 45 5.00 -5.28 6.93
CA HIS A 45 4.22 -4.34 7.70
C HIS A 45 3.70 -3.21 6.80
N LEU A 46 2.39 -3.07 6.73
CA LEU A 46 1.72 -2.01 5.98
C LEU A 46 1.67 -0.71 6.78
N SER A 47 1.86 0.42 6.11
CA SER A 47 1.69 1.74 6.73
C SER A 47 0.29 1.93 7.32
N THR A 48 0.21 2.53 8.51
CA THR A 48 -1.05 2.93 9.17
C THR A 48 -1.87 3.90 8.32
N ASN A 49 -1.23 4.64 7.43
CA ASN A 49 -1.86 5.61 6.53
C ASN A 49 -2.87 4.98 5.56
N GLY A 50 -2.70 3.69 5.26
CA GLY A 50 -3.60 2.90 4.42
C GLY A 50 -4.54 1.98 5.20
N ILE A 51 -4.53 1.97 6.54
CA ILE A 51 -5.36 1.06 7.34
C ILE A 51 -6.36 1.87 8.15
N PRO A 52 -7.64 1.93 7.74
CA PRO A 52 -8.62 2.75 8.43
C PRO A 52 -9.45 1.96 9.46
N ARG A 53 -9.05 0.73 9.80
CA ARG A 53 -9.81 -0.13 10.71
C ARG A 53 -8.95 -0.60 11.86
N ARG A 54 -9.40 -0.36 13.09
CA ARG A 54 -8.67 -0.71 14.31
C ARG A 54 -8.37 -2.20 14.41
N LYS A 55 -9.31 -3.05 14.00
CA LYS A 55 -9.13 -4.52 14.00
C LYS A 55 -8.03 -5.04 13.07
N TYR A 56 -7.58 -4.21 12.12
CA TYR A 56 -6.49 -4.54 11.21
C TYR A 56 -5.16 -3.98 11.69
N MET A 57 -5.16 -2.98 12.57
CA MET A 57 -3.95 -2.42 13.15
C MET A 57 -3.37 -3.34 14.24
N LEU A 58 -2.07 -3.20 14.49
CA LEU A 58 -1.43 -3.78 15.65
C LEU A 58 -1.91 -3.11 16.94
N GLN A 59 -2.06 -3.90 18.01
CA GLN A 59 -2.38 -3.38 19.33
C GLN A 59 -1.19 -2.59 19.92
N LYS A 60 0.03 -3.06 19.67
CA LYS A 60 1.28 -2.40 20.07
C LYS A 60 2.03 -1.96 18.82
N PRO A 61 2.53 -0.71 18.78
CA PRO A 61 3.34 -0.23 17.68
C PRO A 61 4.55 -1.13 17.42
N VAL A 62 4.89 -1.31 16.15
CA VAL A 62 6.00 -2.16 15.71
C VAL A 62 7.35 -1.71 16.28
N HIS A 63 7.57 -0.41 16.52
CA HIS A 63 8.82 0.10 17.12
C HIS A 63 9.05 -0.35 18.58
N GLN A 64 8.02 -0.87 19.26
CA GLN A 64 8.16 -1.42 20.61
C GLN A 64 8.60 -2.90 20.60
N TRP A 65 8.74 -3.50 19.42
CA TRP A 65 9.14 -4.89 19.28
C TRP A 65 10.64 -5.04 19.49
N LYS A 66 11.05 -6.25 19.90
CA LYS A 66 12.48 -6.57 20.01
C LYS A 66 13.17 -6.48 18.64
N GLU A 67 14.41 -6.01 18.64
CA GLU A 67 15.20 -5.79 17.42
C GLU A 67 15.34 -7.07 16.56
N ASN A 68 15.54 -8.21 17.21
CA ASN A 68 15.62 -9.51 16.56
C ASN A 68 14.33 -9.93 15.84
N LEU A 69 13.18 -9.32 16.14
CA LEU A 69 11.94 -9.51 15.38
C LEU A 69 11.84 -8.52 14.23
N LEU A 70 12.25 -7.27 14.46
CA LEU A 70 12.23 -6.20 13.47
C LEU A 70 13.06 -6.52 12.23
N GLN A 71 14.19 -7.21 12.40
CA GLN A 71 15.04 -7.66 11.28
C GLN A 71 14.32 -8.57 10.27
N HIS A 72 13.21 -9.22 10.68
CA HIS A 72 12.41 -10.12 9.84
C HIS A 72 11.21 -9.41 9.18
N VAL A 73 11.07 -8.10 9.35
CA VAL A 73 9.95 -7.29 8.86
C VAL A 73 10.43 -6.28 7.82
N LEU A 74 9.73 -6.25 6.68
CA LEU A 74 9.83 -5.19 5.69
C LEU A 74 8.67 -4.22 5.84
N PHE A 75 8.92 -2.94 5.60
CA PHE A 75 7.93 -1.88 5.74
C PHE A 75 7.46 -1.43 4.36
N LEU A 76 6.17 -1.59 4.08
CA LEU A 76 5.56 -1.23 2.81
C LEU A 76 4.79 0.08 2.95
N GLU A 77 5.22 1.07 2.17
CA GLU A 77 4.51 2.32 1.97
C GLU A 77 3.94 2.37 0.56
N THR A 78 2.73 2.89 0.44
CA THR A 78 2.10 3.13 -0.86
C THR A 78 1.65 4.58 -0.95
N HIS A 79 1.95 5.23 -2.06
CA HIS A 79 1.51 6.59 -2.34
C HIS A 79 0.84 6.67 -3.69
N ILE A 80 -0.23 7.46 -3.77
CA ILE A 80 -0.95 7.66 -5.02
C ILE A 80 -0.51 8.97 -5.68
N ILE A 81 -0.14 8.88 -6.95
CA ILE A 81 0.18 10.03 -7.78
C ILE A 81 -0.71 10.09 -9.01
N LYS A 82 -0.92 11.31 -9.49
CA LYS A 82 -1.52 11.59 -10.79
C LYS A 82 -0.56 11.23 -11.91
N THR A 83 -1.07 10.62 -12.97
CA THR A 83 -0.23 10.30 -14.14
C THR A 83 0.14 11.56 -14.91
N SER A 84 -0.78 12.53 -14.99
CA SER A 84 -0.63 13.76 -15.79
C SER A 84 0.53 14.67 -15.33
N ASP A 85 0.61 14.98 -14.04
CA ASP A 85 1.57 15.95 -13.49
C ASP A 85 2.44 15.39 -12.35
N LYS A 86 2.35 14.08 -12.08
CA LYS A 86 3.08 13.37 -11.03
C LYS A 86 2.81 13.89 -9.60
N LYS A 87 1.84 14.78 -9.39
CA LYS A 87 1.50 15.27 -8.04
C LYS A 87 0.77 14.20 -7.24
N ARG A 88 0.90 14.26 -5.91
CA ARG A 88 0.17 13.39 -4.98
C ARG A 88 -1.34 13.54 -5.16
N ALA A 89 -2.06 12.42 -5.14
CA ALA A 89 -3.51 12.37 -5.07
C ALA A 89 -3.91 11.81 -3.69
N SER A 90 -4.05 12.69 -2.70
CA SER A 90 -4.60 12.35 -1.39
C SER A 90 -6.12 12.22 -1.42
N VAL A 91 -6.74 11.73 -0.35
CA VAL A 91 -8.21 11.71 -0.25
C VAL A 91 -8.73 13.16 -0.16
N CYS A 92 -9.68 13.54 -1.02
CA CYS A 92 -10.32 14.86 -0.94
C CYS A 92 -11.35 14.92 0.20
N ASP A 93 -11.66 16.13 0.70
CA ASP A 93 -12.57 16.32 1.85
C ASP A 93 -13.93 15.63 1.69
N LYS A 94 -14.49 15.65 0.47
CA LYS A 94 -15.76 14.99 0.17
C LYS A 94 -15.66 13.48 0.34
N CYS A 95 -14.57 12.87 -0.14
CA CYS A 95 -14.30 11.45 0.01
C CYS A 95 -13.91 11.10 1.46
N CYS A 96 -13.20 11.97 2.17
CA CYS A 96 -12.90 11.80 3.59
C CYS A 96 -14.19 11.67 4.41
N LYS A 97 -15.11 12.64 4.27
CA LYS A 97 -16.42 12.62 4.97
C LYS A 97 -17.29 11.43 4.53
N ARG A 98 -17.23 11.04 3.25
CA ARG A 98 -17.92 9.85 2.75
C ARG A 98 -17.43 8.60 3.47
N GLU A 99 -16.14 8.48 3.64
CA GLU A 99 -15.51 7.31 4.26
C GLU A 99 -15.71 7.29 5.79
N GLU A 100 -15.65 8.44 6.45
CA GLU A 100 -16.00 8.61 7.87
C GLU A 100 -17.44 8.14 8.17
N ARG A 101 -18.43 8.59 7.37
CA ARG A 101 -19.83 8.14 7.49
C ARG A 101 -20.00 6.65 7.25
N ARG A 102 -19.11 6.01 6.49
CA ARG A 102 -19.14 4.56 6.30
C ARG A 102 -18.62 3.82 7.51
N PHE A 103 -17.61 4.36 8.18
CA PHE A 103 -17.13 3.77 9.42
C PHE A 103 -18.19 3.89 10.51
N SER A 104 -18.81 5.05 10.70
CA SER A 104 -19.81 5.25 11.77
C SER A 104 -21.02 4.31 11.68
N ARG A 105 -21.39 3.85 10.48
CA ARG A 105 -22.48 2.87 10.27
C ARG A 105 -22.13 1.43 10.65
N ARG A 106 -20.89 1.13 11.03
CA ARG A 106 -20.44 -0.23 11.37
C ARG A 106 -20.58 -0.51 12.86
N LYS A 107 -20.57 -1.80 13.24
CA LYS A 107 -20.59 -2.24 14.65
C LYS A 107 -19.41 -1.69 15.47
N SER A 108 -18.25 -1.45 14.85
CA SER A 108 -17.08 -0.79 15.46
C SER A 108 -17.12 0.75 15.36
N GLY A 109 -18.23 1.31 14.89
CA GLY A 109 -18.23 2.47 13.99
C GLY A 109 -17.56 3.74 14.50
N ASN A 110 -17.81 4.13 15.75
CA ASN A 110 -17.24 5.36 16.31
C ASN A 110 -15.70 5.28 16.35
N THR A 111 -15.14 4.14 16.80
CA THR A 111 -13.68 3.99 16.92
C THR A 111 -12.94 4.02 15.58
N ASP A 112 -13.52 3.45 14.53
CA ASP A 112 -12.91 3.46 13.19
C ASP A 112 -13.07 4.83 12.51
N ALA A 113 -14.18 5.53 12.77
CA ALA A 113 -14.43 6.88 12.25
C ALA A 113 -13.46 7.90 12.87
N ASP A 114 -13.23 7.85 14.18
CA ASP A 114 -12.30 8.72 14.89
C ASP A 114 -10.87 8.52 14.39
N LEU A 115 -10.43 7.25 14.25
CA LEU A 115 -9.12 6.90 13.70
C LEU A 115 -8.92 7.45 12.28
N TRP A 116 -9.97 7.39 11.46
CA TRP A 116 -9.94 8.00 10.16
C TRP A 116 -9.85 9.52 10.29
N ALA A 117 -10.73 10.17 11.03
CA ALA A 117 -10.77 11.63 11.15
C ALA A 117 -9.40 12.23 11.52
N VAL A 118 -8.73 11.70 12.55
CA VAL A 118 -7.47 12.25 13.10
C VAL A 118 -6.21 11.98 12.27
N ASN A 119 -6.26 11.07 11.29
CA ASN A 119 -5.08 10.73 10.50
C ASN A 119 -4.84 11.77 9.40
N ASP A 120 -3.94 12.74 9.53
CA ASP A 120 -3.69 13.73 8.46
C ASP A 120 -2.95 13.16 7.24
N SER A 121 -2.34 11.98 7.37
CA SER A 121 -1.55 11.33 6.33
C SER A 121 -2.32 10.28 5.52
N LYS A 122 -3.65 10.42 5.41
CA LYS A 122 -4.53 9.45 4.72
C LYS A 122 -4.07 9.19 3.28
N GLU A 123 -3.89 7.93 2.94
CA GLU A 123 -3.68 7.53 1.55
C GLU A 123 -5.02 7.34 0.81
N ALA A 124 -5.03 7.68 -0.48
CA ALA A 124 -6.20 7.45 -1.33
C ALA A 124 -6.45 5.97 -1.61
N LEU A 125 -5.47 5.11 -1.34
CA LEU A 125 -5.56 3.66 -1.37
C LEU A 125 -5.53 3.12 0.06
N ILE A 126 -6.53 2.31 0.41
CA ILE A 126 -6.61 1.67 1.71
C ILE A 126 -6.57 0.15 1.59
N PHE A 127 -5.99 -0.51 2.58
CA PHE A 127 -5.84 -1.95 2.68
C PHE A 127 -7.01 -2.56 3.45
N ASN A 128 -7.58 -3.64 2.89
CA ASN A 128 -8.63 -4.43 3.52
C ASN A 128 -8.06 -5.73 4.11
N THR A 129 -6.91 -5.63 4.78
CA THR A 129 -6.21 -6.74 5.42
C THR A 129 -5.56 -6.29 6.72
N LYS A 130 -5.09 -7.24 7.52
CA LYS A 130 -4.28 -6.97 8.71
C LYS A 130 -2.98 -6.26 8.34
N GLN A 131 -2.46 -5.47 9.26
CA GLN A 131 -1.26 -4.66 9.08
C GLN A 131 -0.01 -5.49 8.80
N LEU A 132 0.02 -6.74 9.26
CA LEU A 132 1.08 -7.69 8.94
C LEU A 132 0.58 -8.68 7.89
N CYS A 133 1.32 -8.77 6.79
CA CYS A 133 1.12 -9.74 5.72
C CYS A 133 2.32 -10.68 5.67
N VAL A 134 2.07 -11.98 5.49
CA VAL A 134 3.14 -12.97 5.32
C VAL A 134 3.58 -12.99 3.86
N LEU A 135 4.89 -13.01 3.65
CA LEU A 135 5.49 -13.23 2.34
C LEU A 135 5.48 -14.72 2.01
N ASN A 136 4.92 -15.07 0.85
CA ASN A 136 4.92 -16.43 0.35
C ASN A 136 6.19 -16.67 -0.48
N ASN A 137 6.86 -17.79 -0.23
CA ASN A 137 7.94 -18.25 -1.08
C ASN A 137 7.36 -18.73 -2.41
N SER A 138 7.85 -18.21 -3.54
CA SER A 138 7.58 -18.79 -4.85
C SER A 138 8.87 -19.41 -5.36
N ASN A 139 8.88 -20.74 -5.42
CA ASN A 139 9.97 -21.44 -6.10
C ASN A 139 9.76 -21.29 -7.60
N VAL A 140 10.32 -20.23 -8.19
CA VAL A 140 10.40 -20.14 -9.64
C VAL A 140 11.55 -21.04 -10.08
N ASP A 141 11.18 -22.25 -10.46
CA ASP A 141 11.96 -23.23 -11.21
C ASP A 141 13.32 -23.65 -10.60
N LEU A 142 13.46 -24.94 -10.26
CA LEU A 142 14.70 -25.56 -9.76
C LEU A 142 15.92 -25.31 -10.67
N LYS A 143 15.67 -24.96 -11.93
CA LYS A 143 16.70 -24.66 -12.94
C LYS A 143 17.21 -23.21 -12.93
N SER A 144 16.46 -22.26 -12.37
CA SER A 144 16.76 -20.83 -12.55
C SER A 144 17.51 -20.18 -11.39
N GLN A 145 17.67 -20.87 -10.24
CA GLN A 145 18.29 -20.40 -8.99
C GLN A 145 17.76 -19.03 -8.46
N LYS A 146 16.76 -18.42 -9.10
CA LYS A 146 16.17 -17.15 -8.69
C LYS A 146 15.00 -17.43 -7.75
N SER A 147 15.27 -17.33 -6.45
CA SER A 147 14.22 -17.33 -5.44
C SER A 147 13.50 -15.98 -5.46
N LEU A 148 12.17 -16.00 -5.35
CA LEU A 148 11.36 -14.79 -5.15
C LEU A 148 10.35 -14.98 -4.03
N LYS A 149 9.94 -13.87 -3.42
CA LYS A 149 8.79 -13.87 -2.50
C LYS A 149 7.69 -12.97 -3.01
N ASN A 150 6.45 -13.34 -2.72
CA ASN A 150 5.28 -12.57 -3.12
C ASN A 150 4.35 -12.26 -1.95
N VAL A 151 3.53 -11.23 -2.12
CA VAL A 151 2.39 -10.95 -1.26
C VAL A 151 1.22 -10.45 -2.12
N THR A 152 0.00 -10.81 -1.74
CA THR A 152 -1.23 -10.25 -2.34
C THR A 152 -1.99 -9.46 -1.28
N ILE A 153 -2.12 -8.16 -1.48
CA ILE A 153 -2.76 -7.24 -0.54
C ILE A 153 -4.10 -6.78 -1.12
N PRO A 154 -5.25 -7.15 -0.52
CA PRO A 154 -6.54 -6.61 -0.95
C PRO A 154 -6.60 -5.13 -0.56
N CYS A 155 -6.91 -4.27 -1.53
CA CYS A 155 -6.98 -2.83 -1.34
C CYS A 155 -8.13 -2.21 -2.14
N ARG A 156 -8.49 -0.97 -1.83
CA ARG A 156 -9.47 -0.18 -2.60
C ARG A 156 -9.11 1.29 -2.59
N PHE A 157 -9.47 1.98 -3.67
CA PHE A 157 -9.38 3.42 -3.73
C PHE A 157 -10.58 4.07 -3.02
N VAL A 158 -10.33 5.15 -2.27
CA VAL A 158 -11.34 5.95 -1.56
C VAL A 158 -11.72 7.20 -2.35
N CYS A 159 -10.81 7.69 -3.19
CA CYS A 159 -11.03 8.78 -4.12
C CYS A 159 -10.81 8.33 -5.56
N TYR A 160 -11.26 9.13 -6.53
CA TYR A 160 -11.27 8.77 -7.94
C TYR A 160 -10.88 9.95 -8.83
N CYS A 161 -10.53 9.66 -10.08
CA CYS A 161 -9.77 10.58 -10.92
C CYS A 161 -10.49 11.91 -11.21
N ARG A 162 -11.82 11.92 -11.29
CA ARG A 162 -12.62 13.15 -11.54
C ARG A 162 -12.40 14.22 -10.46
N HIS A 163 -12.31 13.83 -9.19
CA HIS A 163 -12.08 14.78 -8.09
C HIS A 163 -10.69 15.43 -8.13
N HIS A 164 -9.75 14.78 -8.80
CA HIS A 164 -8.37 15.25 -8.93
C HIS A 164 -8.08 15.88 -10.30
N LYS A 165 -9.12 16.07 -11.13
CA LYS A 165 -9.01 16.52 -12.53
C LYS A 165 -7.99 15.68 -13.32
N GLU A 166 -7.92 14.39 -13.03
CA GLU A 166 -6.98 13.44 -13.64
C GLU A 166 -7.66 12.69 -14.81
N THR A 167 -7.14 12.89 -16.02
CA THR A 167 -7.74 12.36 -17.26
C THR A 167 -7.19 10.99 -17.66
N ILE A 168 -5.94 10.68 -17.30
CA ILE A 168 -5.26 9.43 -17.67
C ILE A 168 -5.51 8.36 -16.60
N GLY A 169 -5.21 8.67 -15.34
CA GLY A 169 -5.37 7.73 -14.24
C GLY A 169 -4.39 7.97 -13.09
N PHE A 170 -4.55 7.20 -12.03
CA PHE A 170 -3.62 7.19 -10.91
C PHE A 170 -2.52 6.15 -11.08
N LYS A 171 -1.35 6.40 -10.51
CA LYS A 171 -0.31 5.39 -10.33
C LYS A 171 -0.10 5.13 -8.86
N ILE A 172 0.11 3.86 -8.53
CA ILE A 172 0.48 3.40 -7.19
C ILE A 172 2.01 3.38 -7.15
N VAL A 173 2.60 4.21 -6.31
CA VAL A 173 4.03 4.15 -5.97
C VAL A 173 4.15 3.25 -4.75
N VAL A 174 4.92 2.18 -4.88
CA VAL A 174 5.23 1.24 -3.80
C VAL A 174 6.68 1.47 -3.37
N LEU A 175 6.89 1.65 -2.07
CA LEU A 175 8.20 1.73 -1.44
C LEU A 175 8.33 0.60 -0.42
N LEU A 176 9.45 -0.11 -0.50
CA LEU A 176 9.83 -1.14 0.45
C LEU A 176 11.01 -0.65 1.26
N LYS A 177 10.93 -0.74 2.59
CA LYS A 177 11.97 -0.28 3.51
C LYS A 177 12.36 -1.34 4.53
N ASN A 178 13.56 -1.23 5.09
CA ASN A 178 13.95 -1.97 6.30
C ASN A 178 13.42 -1.27 7.58
N CYS A 179 13.71 -1.85 8.75
CA CYS A 179 13.38 -1.27 10.05
C CYS A 179 14.13 0.03 10.38
N LEU A 180 15.24 0.31 9.70
CA LEU A 180 16.03 1.54 9.85
C LEU A 180 15.48 2.69 9.00
N GLY A 181 14.55 2.40 8.08
CA GLY A 181 13.94 3.37 7.17
C GLY A 181 14.64 3.49 5.81
N ASP A 182 15.68 2.69 5.55
CA ASP A 182 16.35 2.67 4.25
C ASP A 182 15.43 2.08 3.18
N ILE A 183 15.43 2.70 2.00
CA ILE A 183 14.65 2.24 0.87
C ILE A 183 15.39 1.07 0.22
N LEU A 184 14.73 -0.09 0.18
CA LEU A 184 15.27 -1.32 -0.38
C LEU A 184 14.71 -1.65 -1.76
N ALA A 185 13.58 -1.04 -2.14
CA ALA A 185 13.02 -1.09 -3.49
C ALA A 185 11.96 -0.01 -3.67
N LYS A 186 11.76 0.37 -4.94
CA LYS A 186 10.65 1.22 -5.38
C LYS A 186 10.06 0.68 -6.67
N LYS A 187 8.74 0.76 -6.82
CA LYS A 187 8.07 0.54 -8.10
C LYS A 187 6.85 1.42 -8.27
N THR A 188 6.66 1.94 -9.47
CA THR A 188 5.44 2.66 -9.86
C THR A 188 4.60 1.79 -10.79
N SER A 189 3.30 1.69 -10.53
CA SER A 189 2.38 0.95 -11.39
C SER A 189 2.17 1.63 -12.76
N GLN A 190 1.62 0.86 -13.70
CA GLN A 190 0.93 1.46 -14.85
C GLN A 190 -0.26 2.30 -14.38
N PRO A 191 -0.77 3.24 -15.20
CA PRO A 191 -1.95 4.04 -14.86
C PRO A 191 -3.20 3.17 -14.66
N LEU A 192 -3.94 3.45 -13.58
CA LEU A 192 -5.26 2.89 -13.31
C LEU A 192 -6.27 4.04 -13.31
N LYS A 193 -7.25 3.98 -14.21
CA LYS A 193 -8.34 4.94 -14.23
C LYS A 193 -9.39 4.55 -13.19
N ILE A 194 -9.46 5.32 -12.12
CA ILE A 194 -10.49 5.15 -11.08
C ILE A 194 -11.68 6.05 -11.39
N ILE A 195 -12.83 5.43 -11.62
CA ILE A 195 -14.11 6.09 -11.90
C ILE A 195 -15.09 5.91 -10.73
N ASN A 196 -16.20 6.63 -10.70
CA ASN A 196 -17.24 6.41 -9.69
C ASN A 196 -18.22 5.33 -10.15
#